data_AF-A0A533UXF8-F1
#
_entry.id   AF-A0A533UXF8-F1
#
_cell.length_a   1.000
_cell.length_b   1.000
_cell.length_c   1.000
_cell.angle_alpha   90.00
_cell.angle_beta   90.00
_cell.angle_gamma   90.00
#
_symmetry.space_group_name_H-M   'P 1'
#
loop_
_entity.id
_entity.type
_entity.pdbx_description
1 polymer ?
#
loop_
_entity_poly.entity_id
_entity_poly.type
_entity_poly.pdbx_seq_one_letter_code
_entity_poly.pdbx_strand_id
1 'polypeptide(L)' 'MSEVILKRKYDYNNRLFALCESCYWTATIFVKLESYECPVCHDDNVALIPLNLEEKYQYQFKPKQGLDIKFSIDEKTRK' A
#
# COMPACT_ATOMS: atom_id res chain seq x y z
N MET A 1 -2.18 18.13 -21.31
CA MET A 1 -0.83 18.60 -20.91
C MET A 1 -0.62 18.50 -19.39
N SER A 2 -1.12 17.42 -18.76
CA SER A 2 -1.08 17.17 -17.31
C SER A 2 -0.42 15.82 -16.94
N GLU A 3 -0.26 14.92 -17.92
CA GLU A 3 0.32 13.59 -17.70
C GLU A 3 1.81 13.60 -17.33
N VAL A 4 2.55 14.65 -17.72
CA VAL A 4 4.01 14.71 -17.57
C VAL A 4 4.43 15.09 -16.14
N ILE A 5 3.59 15.82 -15.40
CA ILE A 5 3.95 16.34 -14.06
C ILE A 5 3.75 15.27 -12.97
N LEU A 6 2.74 14.40 -13.10
CA LEU A 6 2.47 13.33 -12.12
C LEU A 6 3.53 12.21 -12.13
N LYS A 7 4.12 11.92 -13.30
CA LYS A 7 5.15 10.87 -13.44
C LYS A 7 6.44 11.15 -12.67
N ARG A 8 6.72 12.40 -12.28
CA ARG A 8 7.93 12.74 -11.50
C ARG A 8 7.74 12.57 -10.00
N LYS A 9 6.51 12.56 -9.49
CA LYS A 9 6.23 12.51 -8.05
C LYS A 9 5.92 11.11 -7.54
N TYR A 10 5.43 10.23 -8.42
CA TYR A 10 5.03 8.88 -8.09
C TYR A 10 5.84 7.87 -8.89
N ASP A 11 6.47 6.96 -8.18
CA ASP A 11 7.10 5.77 -8.71
C ASP A 11 6.09 4.62 -8.69
N TYR A 12 5.31 4.53 -9.76
CA TYR A 12 4.30 3.48 -9.92
C TYR A 12 4.90 2.07 -10.00
N ASN A 13 6.22 1.94 -10.25
CA ASN A 13 6.91 0.66 -10.23
C ASN A 13 7.30 0.23 -8.80
N ASN A 14 7.43 1.19 -7.88
CA ASN A 14 7.73 0.96 -6.47
C ASN A 14 6.50 1.24 -5.61
N ARG A 15 5.51 0.34 -5.73
CA ARG A 15 4.29 0.35 -4.92
C ARG A 15 4.55 -0.40 -3.62
N LEU A 16 4.15 0.22 -2.51
CA LEU A 16 4.18 -0.41 -1.18
C LEU A 16 2.76 -0.43 -0.61
N PHE A 17 2.37 -1.56 -0.04
CA PHE A 17 1.25 -1.63 0.88
C PHE A 17 1.75 -1.29 2.29
N ALA A 18 1.27 -0.18 2.83
CA ALA A 18 1.55 0.24 4.19
C ALA A 18 0.48 -0.28 5.14
N LEU A 19 0.88 -0.88 6.25
CA LEU A 19 0.01 -1.31 7.35
C LEU A 19 0.61 -0.83 8.67
N CYS A 20 -0.11 0.04 9.39
CA CYS A 20 0.23 0.34 10.77
C CYS A 20 -0.19 -0.81 11.67
N GLU A 21 0.76 -1.39 12.41
CA GLU A 21 0.51 -2.53 13.29
C GLU A 21 -0.22 -2.12 14.59
N SER A 22 -0.17 -0.84 14.95
CA SER A 22 -0.80 -0.29 16.16
C SER A 22 -2.28 0.05 15.98
N CYS A 23 -2.66 0.66 14.85
CA CYS A 23 -4.04 1.11 14.62
C CYS A 23 -4.73 0.51 13.38
N TYR A 24 -4.05 -0.41 12.68
CA TYR A 24 -4.55 -1.06 11.46
C TYR A 24 -4.90 -0.13 10.31
N TRP A 25 -4.44 1.13 10.33
CA TRP A 25 -4.51 2.00 9.18
C TRP A 25 -3.70 1.42 8.02
N THR A 26 -4.24 1.52 6.80
CA THR A 26 -3.57 1.03 5.60
C THR A 26 -3.62 2.01 4.44
N ALA A 27 -2.60 1.97 3.58
CA ALA A 27 -2.56 2.74 2.33
C ALA A 27 -1.72 2.05 1.25
N THR A 28 -1.89 2.47 0.00
CA THR A 28 -0.90 2.23 -1.05
C THR A 28 0.00 3.45 -1.18
N ILE A 29 1.31 3.25 -1.11
CA ILE A 29 2.33 4.27 -1.31
C ILE A 29 3.00 4.04 -2.67
N PHE A 30 3.09 5.09 -3.48
CA PHE A 30 3.68 5.05 -4.83
C PHE A 30 5.05 5.73 -4.86
N VAL A 31 5.85 5.56 -3.81
CA VAL A 31 7.21 6.10 -3.70
C VAL A 31 8.07 5.09 -2.95
N LYS A 32 9.35 5.04 -3.26
CA LYS A 32 10.31 4.21 -2.53
C LYS A 32 10.58 4.84 -1.16
N LEU A 33 10.22 4.13 -0.09
CA LEU A 33 10.44 4.53 1.29
C LEU A 33 11.05 3.36 2.07
N GLU A 34 11.89 3.68 3.05
CA GLU A 34 12.45 2.71 4.00
C GLU A 34 11.68 2.68 5.32
N SER A 35 11.05 3.80 5.68
CA SER A 35 10.21 3.95 6.87
C SER A 35 9.03 4.88 6.59
N TYR A 36 7.99 4.75 7.41
CA TYR A 36 6.80 5.58 7.32
C TYR A 36 6.18 5.74 8.72
N GLU A 37 5.81 6.96 9.08
CA GLU A 37 5.08 7.23 10.31
C GLU A 37 3.57 7.17 10.03
N CYS A 38 2.82 6.46 10.86
CA CYS A 38 1.38 6.37 10.70
C CYS A 38 0.70 7.74 10.86
N PRO A 39 -0.04 8.25 9.86
CA PRO A 39 -0.67 9.56 9.95
C PRO A 39 -1.88 9.61 10.89
N VAL A 40 -2.31 8.45 11.44
CA VAL A 40 -3.47 8.34 12.32
C VAL A 40 -3.06 8.29 13.79
N CYS A 41 -2.05 7.48 14.12
CA CYS A 41 -1.63 7.27 15.52
C CYS A 41 -0.20 7.71 15.81
N HIS A 42 0.53 8.22 14.81
CA HIS A 42 1.92 8.69 14.91
C HIS A 42 2.93 7.63 15.36
N ASP A 43 2.54 6.36 15.27
CA ASP A 43 3.41 5.22 15.53
C ASP A 43 4.29 4.96 14.30
N ASP A 44 5.55 4.60 14.53
CA ASP A 44 6.54 4.26 13.50
C ASP A 44 6.54 2.76 13.15
N ASN A 45 5.75 1.94 13.85
CA ASN A 45 5.50 0.54 13.53
C ASN A 45 4.55 0.41 12.34
N VAL A 46 5.05 0.76 11.15
CA VAL A 46 4.36 0.59 9.87
C VAL A 46 5.10 -0.44 9.02
N ALA A 47 4.46 -1.58 8.80
CA ALA A 47 4.92 -2.57 7.85
C ALA A 47 4.77 -2.04 6.42
N LEU A 48 5.86 -2.05 5.65
CA LEU A 48 5.91 -1.69 4.24
C LEU A 48 6.12 -2.94 3.39
N ILE A 49 5.06 -3.43 2.76
CA ILE A 49 5.06 -4.66 1.97
C ILE A 49 5.13 -4.29 0.48
N PRO A 50 6.17 -4.71 -0.27
CA PRO A 50 6.24 -4.46 -1.70
C PRO A 50 5.08 -5.09 -2.47
N LEU A 51 4.52 -4.33 -3.42
CA LEU A 51 3.50 -4.81 -4.36
C LEU A 51 4.06 -4.78 -5.77
N ASN A 52 3.91 -5.90 -6.48
CA ASN A 52 4.17 -5.94 -7.91
C ASN A 52 3.15 -5.07 -8.68
N LEU A 53 3.53 -4.61 -9.87
CA LEU A 53 2.65 -3.82 -10.75
C LEU A 53 1.32 -4.54 -11.03
N GLU A 54 1.40 -5.86 -11.20
CA GLU A 54 0.27 -6.74 -11.48
C GLU A 54 -0.41 -7.24 -10.20
N GLU A 55 -0.05 -6.75 -9.02
CA GLU A 55 -0.67 -7.17 -7.76
C GLU A 55 -1.71 -6.16 -7.27
N LYS A 56 -2.79 -6.73 -6.75
CA LYS A 56 -3.83 -6.04 -5.99
C LYS A 56 -3.96 -6.69 -4.63
N TYR A 57 -4.45 -5.91 -3.68
CA TYR A 57 -4.80 -6.40 -2.36
C TYR A 57 -6.24 -6.02 -2.02
N GLN A 58 -6.85 -6.84 -1.17
CA GLN A 58 -8.11 -6.54 -0.51
C GLN A 58 -7.89 -6.51 0.99
N TYR A 59 -8.47 -5.51 1.65
CA TYR A 59 -8.37 -5.28 3.07
C TYR A 59 -9.76 -5.40 3.70
N GLN A 60 -9.88 -6.19 4.76
CA GLN A 60 -11.11 -6.29 5.54
C GLN A 60 -10.83 -6.39 7.02
N PHE A 61 -11.27 -5.38 7.77
CA PHE A 61 -11.25 -5.43 9.23
C PHE A 61 -12.54 -6.05 9.77
N LYS A 62 -12.42 -7.08 10.60
CA LYS A 62 -13.54 -7.75 11.27
C LYS A 62 -13.29 -7.74 12.78
N PRO A 63 -14.15 -7.08 13.58
CA PRO A 63 -13.92 -6.94 15.03
C PRO A 63 -13.63 -8.23 15.80
N LYS A 64 -14.15 -9.38 15.33
CA LYS A 64 -13.94 -10.70 15.95
C LYS A 64 -12.80 -11.53 15.35
N GLN A 65 -12.38 -11.23 14.13
CA GLN A 65 -11.38 -12.01 13.38
C GLN A 65 -10.10 -11.21 13.12
N GLY A 66 -10.06 -9.96 13.59
CA GLY A 66 -8.96 -9.05 13.33
C GLY A 66 -8.94 -8.61 11.86
N LEU A 67 -7.72 -8.52 11.34
CA LEU A 67 -7.45 -8.01 10.02
C LEU A 67 -7.23 -9.16 9.01
N ASP A 68 -8.02 -9.18 7.93
CA ASP A 68 -7.86 -10.07 6.78
C ASP A 68 -7.31 -9.26 5.59
N ILE A 69 -6.17 -9.70 5.05
CA ILE A 69 -5.53 -9.11 3.88
C ILE A 69 -5.29 -10.21 2.85
N LYS A 70 -5.77 -9.99 1.63
CA LYS A 70 -5.62 -10.94 0.52
C LYS A 70 -4.89 -10.31 -0.64
N PHE A 71 -3.75 -10.88 -1.00
CA PHE A 71 -2.97 -10.51 -2.17
C PHE A 71 -3.36 -11.40 -3.36
N SER A 72 -3.46 -10.80 -4.54
CA SER A 72 -3.78 -11.53 -5.77
C SER A 72 -3.21 -10.82 -6.99
N ILE A 73 -3.01 -11.56 -8.08
CA ILE A 73 -2.65 -10.99 -9.36
C ILE A 73 -3.90 -10.33 -9.96
N ASP A 74 -3.75 -9.12 -10.49
CA ASP A 74 -4.75 -8.46 -11.28
C ASP A 74 -4.70 -8.95 -12.73
N GLU A 75 -5.54 -9.93 -13.04
CA GLU A 75 -5.62 -10.59 -14.35
C GLU A 75 -5.90 -9.62 -15.51
N LYS A 76 -6.41 -8.41 -15.23
CA LYS A 76 -6.58 -7.36 -16.24
C LYS A 76 -5.25 -6.80 -16.77
N THR A 77 -4.17 -7.01 -16.05
CA THR A 77 -2.83 -6.49 -16.34
C THR A 77 -1.96 -7.49 -17.12
N ARG A 78 -2.32 -8.80 -17.08
CA ARG A 78 -1.73 -9.82 -17.96
C ARG A 78 -2.23 -9.63 -19.39
N LYS A 79 -1.53 -8.81 -20.17
CA LYS A 79 -1.67 -8.72 -21.62
C LYS A 79 -0.43 -9.23 -22.30
#